data_AF-A0A958T749-F1
#
_entry.id   AF-A0A958T749-F1
#
_cell.length_a   1.000
_cell.length_b   1.000
_cell.length_c   1.000
_cell.angle_alpha   90.00
_cell.angle_beta   90.00
_cell.angle_gamma   90.00
#
_symmetry.space_group_name_H-M   'P 1'
#
loop_
_entity.id
_entity.type
_entity.pdbx_description
1 polymer ?
#
loop_
_entity_poly.entity_id
_entity_poly.type
_entity_poly.pdbx_seq_one_letter_code
_entity_poly.pdbx_strand_id
1 'polypeptide(L)'
;MKYLSICVFALVLASCQQSLPEIKPTLVTEKLPHDSDDPAIWVNKNNPEQSIIFGTDKDEVNGGVYAFDLEGKIIEEKSIKGVSYPNNVDVEYGFKLNDSTFTDIMAYTEREKHQIRLFSVPDMTPLDNGGFKVFEDETMVEM
;
A
#
# COMPACT_ATOMS: atom_id res chain seq x y z
N MET A 1 48.11 -10.98 36.22
CA MET A 1 47.18 -9.85 35.97
C MET A 1 47.29 -9.26 34.57
N LYS A 2 48.48 -9.02 33.99
CA LYS A 2 48.63 -8.48 32.61
C LYS A 2 48.03 -9.35 31.48
N TYR A 3 48.11 -10.68 31.58
CA TYR A 3 47.58 -11.59 30.55
C TYR A 3 46.05 -11.79 30.61
N LEU A 4 45.43 -11.52 31.76
CA LEU A 4 43.97 -11.63 31.94
C LEU A 4 43.25 -10.46 31.24
N SER A 5 43.84 -9.25 31.27
CA SER A 5 43.32 -8.07 30.56
C SER A 5 43.41 -8.18 29.04
N ILE A 6 44.38 -8.93 28.50
CA ILE A 6 44.55 -9.11 27.06
C ILE A 6 43.50 -10.10 26.49
N CYS A 7 43.14 -11.13 27.25
CA CYS A 7 42.13 -12.10 26.82
C CYS A 7 40.71 -11.51 26.76
N VAL A 8 40.37 -10.59 27.67
CA VAL A 8 39.06 -9.92 27.67
C VAL A 8 38.91 -8.98 26.46
N PHE A 9 39.99 -8.32 26.02
CA PHE A 9 39.96 -7.44 24.85
C PHE A 9 39.79 -8.20 23.53
N ALA A 10 40.31 -9.43 23.42
CA ALA A 10 40.16 -10.27 22.24
C ALA A 10 38.74 -10.88 22.11
N LEU A 11 38.07 -11.16 23.22
CA LEU A 11 36.69 -11.67 23.25
C LEU A 11 35.65 -10.63 22.81
N VAL A 12 35.90 -9.33 23.03
CA VAL A 12 34.99 -8.24 22.62
C VAL A 12 35.02 -8.02 21.09
N LEU A 13 36.14 -8.32 20.43
CA LEU A 13 36.29 -8.20 18.97
C LEU A 13 35.74 -9.41 18.19
N ALA A 14 35.49 -10.53 18.87
CA ALA A 14 34.93 -11.75 18.29
C ALA A 14 33.40 -11.83 18.39
N SER A 15 32.74 -10.76 18.84
CA SER A 15 31.28 -10.59 18.64
C SER A 15 31.02 -10.24 17.17
N CYS A 16 31.35 -11.18 16.29
CA CYS A 16 31.05 -11.11 14.86
C CYS A 16 29.56 -10.91 14.69
N GLN A 17 29.24 -9.73 14.18
CA GLN A 17 27.95 -9.27 13.73
C GLN A 17 27.45 -10.23 12.64
N GLN A 18 26.66 -11.23 13.04
CA GLN A 18 26.03 -12.15 12.11
C GLN A 18 24.83 -11.41 11.48
N SER A 19 25.08 -10.65 10.41
CA SER A 19 23.99 -10.06 9.64
C SER A 19 23.22 -11.18 8.95
N LEU A 20 21.89 -11.17 9.07
CA LEU A 20 21.04 -12.06 8.31
C LEU A 20 21.31 -11.87 6.80
N PRO A 21 21.21 -12.95 5.99
CA PRO A 21 21.36 -12.82 4.55
C PRO A 21 20.29 -11.86 4.00
N GLU A 22 20.74 -10.84 3.27
CA GLU A 22 19.87 -9.89 2.60
C GLU A 22 19.17 -10.56 1.41
N ILE A 23 17.84 -10.44 1.35
CA ILE A 23 17.05 -10.86 0.20
C ILE A 23 16.88 -9.64 -0.71
N LYS A 24 17.56 -9.66 -1.85
CA LYS A 24 17.43 -8.59 -2.84
C LYS A 24 16.10 -8.71 -3.58
N PRO A 25 15.38 -7.61 -3.84
CA PRO A 25 14.19 -7.65 -4.66
C PRO A 25 14.57 -8.08 -6.08
N THR A 26 13.74 -8.93 -6.68
CA THR A 26 13.86 -9.27 -8.11
C THR A 26 13.36 -8.12 -8.99
N LEU A 27 12.42 -7.33 -8.46
CA LEU A 27 11.77 -6.24 -9.16
C LEU A 27 11.43 -5.13 -8.18
N VAL A 28 11.40 -3.90 -8.69
CA VAL A 28 10.94 -2.70 -7.98
C VAL A 28 10.00 -1.97 -8.93
N THR A 29 8.88 -1.46 -8.40
CA THR A 29 7.93 -0.67 -9.18
C THR A 29 8.57 0.63 -9.70
N GLU A 30 7.93 1.23 -10.69
CA GLU A 30 8.24 2.60 -11.09
C GLU A 30 8.09 3.56 -9.90
N LYS A 31 8.95 4.56 -9.88
CA LYS A 31 9.02 5.51 -8.76
C LYS A 31 7.81 6.43 -8.77
N LEU A 32 7.15 6.55 -7.61
CA LEU A 32 6.06 7.49 -7.41
C LEU A 32 6.57 8.92 -7.10
N PRO A 33 5.75 9.95 -7.34
CA PRO A 33 6.19 11.34 -7.19
C PRO A 33 6.49 11.77 -5.75
N HIS A 34 5.79 11.22 -4.74
CA HIS A 34 5.86 11.68 -3.36
C HIS A 34 6.33 10.56 -2.41
N ASP A 35 5.45 10.08 -1.53
CA ASP A 35 5.72 9.14 -0.45
C ASP A 35 4.97 7.82 -0.68
N SER A 36 5.64 6.87 -1.33
CA SER A 36 5.10 5.52 -1.52
C SER A 36 5.12 4.74 -0.20
N ASP A 37 3.99 4.19 0.24
CA ASP A 37 3.89 3.56 1.56
C ASP A 37 3.21 2.17 1.56
N ASP A 38 1.88 2.10 1.37
CA ASP A 38 1.10 0.88 1.61
C ASP A 38 0.73 0.16 0.30
N PRO A 39 1.08 -1.14 0.15
CA PRO A 39 0.70 -1.94 -1.01
C PRO A 39 -0.50 -2.88 -0.75
N ALA A 40 -1.30 -3.11 -1.78
CA ALA A 40 -2.29 -4.20 -1.85
C ALA A 40 -2.21 -4.94 -3.18
N ILE A 41 -2.43 -6.26 -3.19
CA ILE A 41 -2.29 -7.08 -4.41
C ILE A 41 -3.63 -7.72 -4.75
N TRP A 42 -4.23 -7.28 -5.86
CA TRP A 42 -5.38 -7.95 -6.44
C TRP A 42 -4.93 -9.06 -7.38
N VAL A 43 -5.25 -10.30 -7.03
CA VAL A 43 -4.88 -11.49 -7.79
C VAL A 43 -5.98 -11.83 -8.79
N ASN A 44 -5.64 -11.74 -10.07
CA ASN A 44 -6.54 -12.14 -11.14
C ASN A 44 -6.59 -13.68 -11.24
N LYS A 45 -7.65 -14.29 -10.67
CA LYS A 45 -7.80 -15.77 -10.64
C LYS A 45 -7.88 -16.42 -12.03
N ASN A 46 -8.37 -15.69 -13.04
CA ASN A 46 -8.52 -16.21 -14.40
C ASN A 46 -7.24 -16.06 -15.22
N ASN A 47 -6.46 -15.01 -14.93
CA ASN A 47 -5.18 -14.76 -15.58
C ASN A 47 -4.19 -14.10 -14.61
N PRO A 48 -3.44 -14.90 -13.81
CA PRO A 48 -2.58 -14.38 -12.76
C PRO A 48 -1.50 -13.39 -13.24
N GLU A 49 -1.05 -13.48 -14.49
CA GLU A 49 -0.09 -12.54 -15.09
C GLU A 49 -0.67 -11.12 -15.25
N GLN A 50 -2.00 -10.99 -15.24
CA GLN A 50 -2.72 -9.71 -15.26
C GLN A 50 -3.20 -9.27 -13.87
N SER A 51 -2.56 -9.77 -12.81
CA SER A 51 -2.79 -9.26 -11.44
C SER A 51 -2.33 -7.81 -11.33
N ILE A 52 -2.90 -7.08 -10.38
CA ILE A 52 -2.62 -5.66 -10.20
C ILE A 52 -2.06 -5.46 -8.80
N ILE A 53 -0.97 -4.71 -8.71
CA ILE A 53 -0.44 -4.19 -7.44
C ILE A 53 -0.97 -2.76 -7.29
N PHE A 54 -1.65 -2.46 -6.20
CA PHE A 54 -2.00 -1.11 -5.81
C PHE A 54 -1.00 -0.60 -4.77
N GLY A 55 -0.66 0.67 -4.84
CA GLY A 55 0.18 1.34 -3.85
C GLY A 55 -0.27 2.78 -3.61
N THR A 56 -0.25 3.24 -2.36
CA THR A 56 -0.54 4.64 -2.04
C THR A 56 0.68 5.54 -2.22
N ASP A 57 0.46 6.73 -2.77
CA ASP A 57 1.40 7.85 -2.79
C ASP A 57 0.84 8.96 -1.88
N LYS A 58 1.40 9.09 -0.67
CA LYS A 58 0.88 9.96 0.39
C LYS A 58 1.34 11.40 0.18
N ASP A 59 0.42 12.25 -0.25
CA ASP A 59 0.62 13.69 -0.34
C ASP A 59 -0.68 14.41 -0.02
N GLU A 60 -0.58 15.54 0.69
CA GLU A 60 -1.72 16.32 1.19
C GLU A 60 -2.63 16.82 0.06
N VAL A 61 -2.07 17.12 -1.12
CA VAL A 61 -2.78 17.81 -2.19
C VAL A 61 -2.92 16.94 -3.44
N ASN A 62 -1.84 16.27 -3.84
CA ASN A 62 -1.69 15.58 -5.12
C ASN A 62 -1.27 14.11 -4.95
N GLY A 63 -1.68 13.48 -3.86
CA GLY A 63 -1.47 12.05 -3.64
C GLY A 63 -2.26 11.19 -4.62
N GLY A 64 -2.14 9.87 -4.46
CA GLY A 64 -2.88 8.92 -5.28
C GLY A 64 -2.85 7.48 -4.80
N VAL A 65 -3.66 6.66 -5.45
CA VAL A 65 -3.54 5.20 -5.43
C VAL A 65 -3.10 4.78 -6.83
N TYR A 66 -1.87 4.33 -6.95
CA TYR A 66 -1.28 3.91 -8.21
C TYR A 66 -1.48 2.41 -8.41
N ALA A 67 -1.82 2.02 -9.63
CA ALA A 67 -1.86 0.63 -10.06
C ALA A 67 -0.58 0.30 -10.83
N PHE A 68 -0.04 -0.89 -10.59
CA PHE A 68 1.12 -1.42 -11.29
C PHE A 68 0.84 -2.82 -11.81
N ASP A 69 1.47 -3.16 -12.94
CA ASP A 69 1.56 -4.55 -13.39
C ASP A 69 2.62 -5.33 -12.59
N LEU A 70 2.74 -6.62 -12.88
CA LEU A 70 3.72 -7.49 -12.22
C LEU A 70 5.16 -7.23 -12.69
N GLU A 71 5.36 -6.43 -13.73
CA GLU A 71 6.64 -5.87 -14.18
C GLU A 71 6.98 -4.54 -13.47
N GLY A 72 6.10 -4.07 -12.60
CA GLY A 72 6.26 -2.84 -11.82
C GLY A 72 5.97 -1.56 -12.61
N LYS A 73 5.39 -1.65 -13.81
CA LYS A 73 5.02 -0.48 -14.63
C LYS A 73 3.71 0.12 -14.15
N ILE A 74 3.62 1.45 -14.14
CA ILE A 74 2.37 2.13 -13.80
C ILE A 74 1.32 1.83 -14.87
N ILE A 75 0.15 1.38 -14.42
CA ILE A 75 -1.06 1.23 -15.21
C ILE A 75 -1.87 2.52 -15.05
N GLU A 76 -1.62 3.48 -15.95
CA GLU A 76 -2.17 4.83 -15.86
C GLU A 76 -3.70 4.85 -15.82
N GLU A 77 -4.36 4.02 -16.61
CA GLU A 77 -5.82 3.96 -16.68
C GLU A 77 -6.48 3.33 -15.44
N LYS A 78 -5.70 2.70 -14.56
CA LYS A 78 -6.18 2.11 -13.29
C LYS A 78 -5.67 2.87 -12.06
N SER A 79 -4.92 3.94 -12.27
CA SER A 79 -4.40 4.79 -11.20
C SER A 79 -5.38 5.92 -10.88
N ILE A 80 -5.56 6.22 -9.59
CA ILE A 80 -6.39 7.30 -9.09
C ILE A 80 -5.47 8.39 -8.55
N LYS A 81 -5.45 9.56 -9.22
CA LYS A 81 -4.57 10.69 -8.89
C LYS A 81 -5.37 11.87 -8.35
N GLY A 82 -4.68 12.83 -7.70
CA GLY A 82 -5.32 14.01 -7.13
C GLY A 82 -6.16 13.68 -5.89
N VAL A 83 -5.75 12.64 -5.16
CA VAL A 83 -6.36 12.21 -3.90
C VAL A 83 -5.69 12.98 -2.77
N SER A 84 -6.49 13.55 -1.86
CA SER A 84 -5.96 14.33 -0.75
C SER A 84 -5.56 13.43 0.41
N TYR A 85 -4.25 13.19 0.54
CA TYR A 85 -3.60 12.34 1.54
C TYR A 85 -4.23 10.94 1.64
N PRO A 86 -4.11 10.09 0.59
CA PRO A 86 -4.46 8.69 0.73
C PRO A 86 -3.57 8.05 1.80
N ASN A 87 -4.14 7.25 2.70
CA ASN A 87 -3.33 6.58 3.73
C ASN A 87 -3.08 5.10 3.37
N ASN A 88 -4.03 4.22 3.63
CA ASN A 88 -3.83 2.79 3.35
C ASN A 88 -4.83 2.30 2.31
N VAL A 89 -4.45 1.24 1.61
CA VAL A 89 -5.24 0.62 0.54
C VAL A 89 -5.33 -0.88 0.80
N ASP A 90 -6.51 -1.46 0.57
CA ASP A 90 -6.69 -2.91 0.65
C ASP A 90 -7.68 -3.40 -0.40
N VAL A 91 -7.69 -4.71 -0.65
CA VAL A 91 -8.54 -5.38 -1.64
C VAL A 91 -9.32 -6.53 -1.02
N GLU A 92 -10.55 -6.74 -1.48
CA GLU A 92 -11.38 -7.88 -1.07
C GLU A 92 -12.13 -8.47 -2.26
N TYR A 93 -12.39 -9.77 -2.21
CA TYR A 93 -12.91 -10.55 -3.34
C TYR A 93 -14.36 -10.95 -3.15
N GLY A 94 -15.11 -11.03 -4.26
CA GLY A 94 -16.49 -11.51 -4.24
C GLY A 94 -17.41 -10.70 -3.31
N PHE A 95 -17.16 -9.40 -3.21
CA PHE A 95 -18.00 -8.46 -2.48
C PHE A 95 -19.38 -8.40 -3.11
N LYS A 96 -20.41 -8.63 -2.29
CA LYS A 96 -21.81 -8.64 -2.72
C LYS A 96 -22.33 -7.20 -2.82
N LEU A 97 -22.42 -6.66 -4.03
CA LEU A 97 -23.00 -5.32 -4.27
C LEU A 97 -24.51 -5.29 -4.06
N ASN A 98 -25.19 -6.36 -4.47
CA ASN A 98 -26.63 -6.56 -4.28
C ASN A 98 -26.94 -8.07 -4.33
N ASP A 99 -28.22 -8.44 -4.32
CA ASP A 99 -28.63 -9.85 -4.29
C ASP A 99 -28.13 -10.73 -5.44
N SER A 100 -27.80 -10.14 -6.59
CA SER A 100 -27.41 -10.86 -7.80
C SER A 100 -26.04 -10.46 -8.34
N THR A 101 -25.39 -9.44 -7.78
CA THR A 101 -24.13 -8.90 -8.30
C THR A 101 -23.03 -8.98 -7.27
N PHE A 102 -21.92 -9.60 -7.67
CA PHE A 102 -20.69 -9.71 -6.90
C PHE A 102 -19.55 -9.11 -7.72
N THR A 103 -18.59 -8.48 -7.04
CA THR A 103 -17.38 -7.96 -7.67
C THR A 103 -16.22 -7.98 -6.68
N ASP A 104 -14.99 -7.88 -7.16
CA ASP A 104 -13.86 -7.60 -6.28
C ASP A 104 -13.79 -6.08 -6.06
N ILE A 105 -13.26 -5.67 -4.91
CA ILE A 105 -13.21 -4.27 -4.52
C ILE A 105 -11.81 -3.89 -4.07
N MET A 106 -11.50 -2.61 -4.22
CA MET A 106 -10.37 -1.94 -3.60
C MET A 106 -10.91 -0.76 -2.80
N ALA A 107 -10.45 -0.63 -1.56
CA ALA A 107 -10.80 0.46 -0.68
C ALA A 107 -9.55 1.18 -0.20
N TYR A 108 -9.65 2.50 -0.07
CA TYR A 108 -8.60 3.30 0.54
C TYR A 108 -9.20 4.46 1.34
N THR A 109 -8.44 4.98 2.28
CA THR A 109 -8.82 6.18 3.05
C THR A 109 -8.31 7.44 2.37
N GLU A 110 -9.12 8.49 2.30
CA GLU A 110 -8.73 9.83 1.85
C GLU A 110 -8.83 10.80 3.04
N ARG A 111 -7.69 11.00 3.71
CA ARG A 111 -7.62 11.55 5.07
C ARG A 111 -8.16 12.98 5.14
N GLU A 112 -7.69 13.87 4.26
CA GLU A 112 -8.09 15.29 4.29
C GLU A 112 -9.56 15.52 3.96
N LYS A 113 -10.25 14.52 3.42
CA LYS A 113 -11.69 14.57 3.14
C LYS A 113 -12.54 13.79 4.13
N HIS A 114 -11.91 13.21 5.16
CA HIS A 114 -12.53 12.36 6.17
C HIS A 114 -13.47 11.33 5.53
N GLN A 115 -12.94 10.57 4.58
CA GLN A 115 -13.75 9.61 3.85
C GLN A 115 -13.00 8.33 3.49
N ILE A 116 -13.78 7.27 3.35
CA ILE A 116 -13.32 6.01 2.76
C ILE A 116 -13.83 5.97 1.31
N ARG A 117 -12.95 5.56 0.42
CA ARG A 117 -13.20 5.43 -1.01
C ARG A 117 -13.31 3.95 -1.38
N LEU A 118 -14.18 3.63 -2.32
CA LEU A 118 -14.45 2.26 -2.73
C LEU A 118 -14.59 2.16 -4.24
N PHE A 119 -13.85 1.24 -4.84
CA PHE A 119 -13.81 1.01 -6.29
C PHE A 119 -13.97 -0.48 -6.58
N SER A 120 -14.63 -0.82 -7.68
CA SER A 120 -14.59 -2.19 -8.21
C SER A 120 -13.22 -2.48 -8.82
N VAL A 121 -12.81 -3.75 -8.82
CA VAL A 121 -11.58 -4.24 -9.46
C VAL A 121 -11.92 -5.44 -10.34
N PRO A 122 -11.38 -5.55 -11.57
CA PRO A 122 -10.38 -4.67 -12.20
C PRO A 122 -10.97 -3.45 -12.92
N ASP A 123 -12.30 -3.27 -12.93
CA ASP A 123 -12.98 -2.26 -13.74
C ASP A 123 -12.75 -0.82 -13.26
N MET A 124 -12.24 -0.63 -12.03
CA MET A 124 -11.95 0.67 -11.41
C MET A 124 -13.17 1.62 -11.41
N THR A 125 -14.37 1.07 -11.27
CA THR A 125 -15.59 1.87 -11.18
C THR A 125 -15.81 2.32 -9.74
N PRO A 126 -16.02 3.62 -9.45
CA PRO A 126 -16.36 4.08 -8.11
C PRO A 126 -17.69 3.49 -7.63
N LEU A 127 -17.72 3.00 -6.40
CA LEU A 127 -18.88 2.37 -5.75
C LEU A 127 -19.37 3.17 -4.52
N ASP A 128 -18.80 4.35 -4.28
CA ASP A 128 -18.92 5.13 -3.04
C ASP A 128 -19.69 6.44 -3.21
N ASN A 129 -20.21 6.72 -4.42
CA ASN A 129 -20.87 7.99 -4.75
C ASN A 129 -20.04 9.24 -4.36
N GLY A 130 -18.71 9.16 -4.47
CA GLY A 130 -17.79 10.25 -4.12
C GLY A 130 -17.11 10.10 -2.75
N GLY A 131 -17.49 9.09 -1.96
CA GLY A 131 -16.84 8.70 -0.72
C GLY A 131 -17.82 8.50 0.43
N PHE A 132 -17.55 7.50 1.28
CA PHE A 132 -18.25 7.30 2.55
C PHE A 132 -17.64 8.21 3.60
N LYS A 133 -18.40 9.19 4.08
CA LYS A 133 -17.94 10.09 5.14
C LYS A 133 -17.74 9.34 6.45
N VAL A 134 -16.67 9.69 7.15
CA VAL A 134 -16.33 9.19 8.48
C VAL A 134 -16.11 10.37 9.42
N PHE A 135 -16.25 10.13 10.72
CA PHE A 135 -16.11 11.14 11.77
C PHE A 135 -17.15 12.27 11.72
N GLU A 136 -18.30 12.09 11.05
CA GLU A 136 -19.34 13.13 10.97
C GLU A 136 -19.93 13.50 12.33
N ASP A 137 -19.95 12.56 13.28
CA ASP A 137 -20.45 12.74 14.63
C ASP A 137 -19.35 13.15 15.64
N GLU A 138 -18.09 13.28 15.19
CA GLU A 138 -16.97 13.58 16.08
C GLU A 138 -16.86 15.09 16.34
N THR A 139 -16.87 15.46 17.62
CA THR A 139 -16.78 16.87 18.04
C THR A 139 -15.35 17.39 18.18
N MET A 140 -14.36 16.49 18.17
CA MET A 140 -12.94 16.83 18.24
C MET A 140 -12.19 16.07 17.16
N VAL A 141 -12.31 16.56 15.92
CA VAL A 141 -11.47 16.08 14.83
C VAL A 141 -10.12 16.76 14.97
N GLU A 142 -9.09 16.00 15.32
CA GLU A 142 -7.70 16.47 15.23
C GLU A 142 -7.38 16.68 13.75
N MET A 143 -7.14 17.94 13.39
CA MET A 143 -6.67 18.36 12.06
C MET A 143 -5.16 18.23 11.99
#